data_AF-A0A7S4AN86-F1
#
_entry.id   AF-A0A7S4AN86-F1
#
_cell.length_a   1.000
_cell.length_b   1.000
_cell.length_c   1.000
_cell.angle_alpha   90.00
_cell.angle_beta   90.00
_cell.angle_gamma   90.00
#
_symmetry.space_group_name_H-M   'P 1'
#
loop_
_entity.id
_entity.type
_entity.pdbx_description
1 polymer ?
#
loop_
_entity_poly.entity_id
_entity_poly.type
_entity_poly.pdbx_seq_one_letter_code
_entity_poly.pdbx_strand_id
1 'polypeptide(L)'
;MVRHDGATRWYDTIRYGTARHGAIDRRMIRLHSLLLLGAVLLLFSITSATFAEAFLAQPQLNTSTNIVPRKIGGGAKTKTDTTKTTRLFLSSIADKEKNKPPATASSMESKIETAKTLFEKYFDKDENDFDSENATTGKTTGTTTGTTTSTRAIAVAPGRVNLIGEHTDYTGGFVLPFAIDYSTVVYGKGNVNVNLGDNDHDHDERKAKLSFVSSLSPDSLEVLECVESSSPPESTPTDCDCDWTTYVLGTVFQYLPDLPPGAELALQFSITGDVPLGSGLSSSASLEVAVARFVEAVLGEHAFSSEQQQQQQRQGEGFGAFSPAKTRALRCQKAENEWCNSPCGIMDQAIISAATGDSLVLIDCRTLDFTATKMAEESLSPEDPFPVLVVANSNVKHSIGGGEYPIRVAQCKVATEALQKLNPDIADLRDATPEDVENAKEFMVDDVSYKRAKHVATENERTLRAKEELERGDWNEVGALMSASHASMRDDYEVSCEEVDILVEIAQNFPGVYGSRLTGGGFGGCTVTLVAQDNAEDLMAHMESEYKSKTGIDCPCFVTRPARGAHLLSIVDHKPLVQE
;
A
#
# COMPACT_ATOMS: atom_id res chain seq x y z
N MET A 1 -6.20 -45.81 -49.75
CA MET A 1 -7.69 -45.78 -49.69
C MET A 1 -8.05 -45.90 -48.22
N VAL A 2 -8.34 -44.80 -47.51
CA VAL A 2 -9.70 -44.21 -47.34
C VAL A 2 -10.64 -45.23 -46.70
N ARG A 3 -11.32 -45.05 -45.56
CA ARG A 3 -11.51 -44.01 -44.52
C ARG A 3 -12.51 -44.61 -43.49
N HIS A 4 -12.47 -44.13 -42.23
CA HIS A 4 -13.59 -43.99 -41.24
C HIS A 4 -14.37 -45.25 -40.78
N ASP A 5 -14.90 -45.39 -39.56
CA ASP A 5 -15.22 -44.47 -38.45
C ASP A 5 -15.54 -45.27 -37.16
N GLY A 6 -15.56 -44.58 -36.00
CA GLY A 6 -16.65 -44.78 -35.01
C GLY A 6 -16.38 -45.49 -33.67
N ALA A 7 -15.93 -44.71 -32.68
CA ALA A 7 -16.33 -44.63 -31.25
C ALA A 7 -17.03 -45.81 -30.52
N THR A 8 -16.55 -46.19 -29.32
CA THR A 8 -17.34 -46.18 -28.05
C THR A 8 -16.45 -46.31 -26.78
N ARG A 9 -16.98 -45.77 -25.67
CA ARG A 9 -16.43 -45.47 -24.33
C ARG A 9 -16.14 -46.67 -23.39
N TRP A 10 -15.15 -46.46 -22.52
CA TRP A 10 -15.08 -46.66 -21.04
C TRP A 10 -15.45 -47.99 -20.39
N TYR A 11 -14.54 -48.52 -19.55
CA TYR A 11 -14.86 -48.97 -18.18
C TYR A 11 -13.59 -48.99 -17.30
N ASP A 12 -13.75 -48.47 -16.08
CA ASP A 12 -12.81 -48.40 -14.97
C ASP A 12 -12.22 -49.75 -14.54
N THR A 13 -11.04 -49.69 -13.90
CA THR A 13 -10.72 -50.29 -12.57
C THR A 13 -9.22 -50.18 -12.36
N ILE A 14 -8.72 -49.41 -11.38
CA ILE A 14 -7.65 -49.84 -10.44
C ILE A 14 -7.77 -49.03 -9.13
N ARG A 15 -8.07 -49.74 -8.04
CA ARG A 15 -7.83 -49.31 -6.65
C ARG A 15 -6.96 -50.38 -5.97
N TYR A 16 -6.01 -49.90 -5.17
CA TYR A 16 -5.18 -50.57 -4.15
C TYR A 16 -3.93 -51.40 -4.56
N GLY A 17 -2.76 -50.91 -4.12
CA GLY A 17 -1.91 -51.71 -3.21
C GLY A 17 -0.41 -51.85 -3.49
N THR A 18 0.39 -51.11 -2.70
CA THR A 18 1.70 -51.50 -2.12
C THR A 18 3.03 -51.20 -2.84
N ALA A 19 4.02 -50.96 -1.98
CA ALA A 19 5.28 -50.26 -2.19
C ALA A 19 6.47 -51.13 -2.66
N ARG A 20 7.49 -50.40 -3.14
CA ARG A 20 8.96 -50.64 -3.14
C ARG A 20 9.66 -51.11 -4.44
N HIS A 21 10.76 -50.38 -4.70
CA HIS A 21 11.85 -50.52 -5.68
C HIS A 21 11.52 -50.03 -7.11
N GLY A 22 12.36 -49.25 -7.80
CA GLY A 22 13.69 -48.72 -7.54
C GLY A 22 14.18 -48.04 -8.83
N ALA A 23 14.85 -46.88 -8.67
CA ALA A 23 15.71 -46.19 -9.63
C ALA A 23 15.66 -46.60 -11.13
N ILE A 24 14.81 -45.93 -11.92
CA ILE A 24 15.03 -45.78 -13.37
C ILE A 24 14.87 -44.29 -13.75
N ASP A 25 16.03 -43.68 -13.96
CA ASP A 25 16.39 -42.68 -14.98
C ASP A 25 15.85 -41.23 -14.96
N ARG A 26 16.39 -40.41 -14.03
CA ARG A 26 16.29 -38.93 -14.06
C ARG A 26 17.17 -38.26 -15.14
N ARG A 27 17.98 -39.00 -15.91
CA ARG A 27 18.83 -38.42 -16.98
C ARG A 27 18.07 -38.25 -18.29
N MET A 28 17.13 -39.15 -18.62
CA MET A 28 16.33 -39.03 -19.85
C MET A 28 15.34 -37.86 -19.84
N ILE A 29 14.78 -37.51 -18.68
CA ILE A 29 13.86 -36.35 -18.56
C ILE A 29 14.63 -35.03 -18.73
N ARG A 30 15.83 -34.90 -18.15
CA ARG A 30 16.66 -33.70 -18.31
C ARG A 30 17.14 -33.48 -19.75
N LEU A 31 17.40 -34.56 -20.49
CA LEU A 31 17.86 -34.46 -21.88
C LEU A 31 16.74 -33.99 -22.83
N HIS A 32 15.50 -34.44 -22.61
CA HIS A 32 14.33 -33.99 -23.38
C HIS A 32 13.98 -32.52 -23.08
N SER A 33 14.07 -32.08 -21.82
CA SER A 33 13.82 -30.68 -21.46
C SER A 33 14.87 -29.71 -22.03
N LEU A 34 16.14 -30.11 -22.10
CA LEU A 34 17.21 -29.30 -22.69
C LEU A 34 17.10 -29.20 -24.22
N LEU A 35 16.66 -30.27 -24.90
CA LEU A 35 16.43 -30.25 -26.35
C LEU A 35 15.23 -29.36 -26.73
N LEU A 36 14.18 -29.34 -25.92
CA LEU A 36 13.03 -28.45 -26.10
C LEU A 36 13.40 -26.98 -25.88
N LEU A 37 14.22 -26.68 -24.87
CA LEU A 37 14.69 -25.32 -24.61
C LEU A 37 15.62 -24.80 -25.72
N GLY A 38 16.48 -25.66 -26.27
CA GLY A 38 17.34 -25.34 -27.41
C GLY A 38 16.55 -25.07 -28.71
N ALA A 39 15.46 -25.79 -28.95
CA ALA A 39 14.60 -25.56 -30.12
C ALA A 39 13.82 -24.24 -30.03
N VAL A 40 13.36 -23.86 -28.82
CA VAL A 40 12.67 -22.58 -28.59
C VAL A 40 13.62 -21.39 -28.78
N LEU A 41 14.87 -21.49 -28.29
CA LEU A 41 15.87 -20.44 -28.49
C LEU A 41 16.29 -20.27 -29.95
N LEU A 42 16.35 -21.36 -30.73
CA LEU A 42 16.64 -21.28 -32.16
C LEU A 42 15.52 -20.56 -32.95
N LEU A 43 14.25 -20.79 -32.58
CA LEU A 43 13.09 -20.12 -33.18
C LEU A 43 13.04 -18.61 -32.88
N PHE A 44 13.49 -18.19 -31.70
CA PHE A 44 13.62 -16.76 -31.36
C PHE A 44 14.77 -16.08 -32.11
N SER A 45 15.88 -16.77 -32.35
CA SER A 45 17.02 -16.19 -33.09
C SER A 45 16.73 -15.93 -34.58
N ILE A 46 15.85 -16.74 -35.19
CA ILE A 46 15.49 -16.63 -36.63
C ILE A 46 14.48 -15.51 -36.88
N THR A 47 13.69 -15.12 -35.88
CA THR A 47 12.69 -14.03 -36.00
C THR A 47 13.29 -12.64 -35.75
N SER A 48 14.37 -12.53 -34.97
CA SER A 48 15.09 -11.26 -34.78
C SER A 48 15.95 -10.84 -35.98
N ALA A 49 16.40 -11.78 -36.81
CA ALA A 49 17.25 -11.48 -37.96
C ALA A 49 16.48 -10.88 -39.15
N THR A 50 15.19 -11.16 -39.30
CA THR A 50 14.36 -10.65 -40.41
C THR A 50 13.77 -9.26 -40.17
N PHE A 51 13.75 -8.78 -38.91
CA PHE A 51 13.29 -7.42 -38.59
C PHE A 51 14.37 -6.35 -38.74
N ALA A 52 15.65 -6.72 -38.62
CA ALA A 52 16.75 -5.76 -38.68
C ALA A 52 17.08 -5.26 -40.10
N GLU A 53 16.71 -5.99 -41.16
CA GLU A 53 16.99 -5.59 -42.55
C GLU A 53 15.93 -4.67 -43.17
N ALA A 54 14.75 -4.49 -42.57
CA ALA A 54 13.68 -3.68 -43.12
C ALA A 54 13.79 -2.16 -42.83
N PHE A 55 14.74 -1.73 -41.99
CA PHE A 55 14.84 -0.34 -41.51
C PHE A 55 15.97 0.49 -42.14
N LEU A 56 16.77 -0.07 -43.06
CA LEU A 56 17.98 0.58 -43.60
C LEU A 56 17.93 0.98 -45.10
N ALA A 57 16.76 1.32 -45.63
CA ALA A 57 16.63 1.91 -46.98
C ALA A 57 15.89 3.27 -46.98
N GLN A 58 16.68 4.33 -47.15
CA GLN A 58 16.44 5.78 -47.37
C GLN A 58 15.38 6.14 -48.46
N PRO A 59 15.00 7.42 -48.77
CA PRO A 59 15.61 8.72 -48.41
C PRO A 59 14.69 9.95 -48.08
N GLN A 60 15.38 10.98 -47.60
CA GLN A 60 15.11 12.43 -47.51
C GLN A 60 14.11 13.11 -48.48
N LEU A 61 13.37 14.11 -47.98
CA LEU A 61 13.05 15.36 -48.69
C LEU A 61 12.58 16.49 -47.75
N ASN A 62 13.32 17.60 -47.78
CA ASN A 62 12.99 18.91 -47.22
C ASN A 62 11.74 19.53 -47.88
N THR A 63 10.97 20.35 -47.16
CA THR A 63 10.75 21.78 -47.48
C THR A 63 9.84 22.49 -46.46
N SER A 64 10.27 23.71 -46.15
CA SER A 64 9.66 24.75 -45.32
C SER A 64 8.38 25.35 -45.91
N THR A 65 7.48 25.85 -45.05
CA THR A 65 6.90 27.22 -45.17
C THR A 65 6.16 27.69 -43.92
N ASN A 66 6.51 28.91 -43.50
CA ASN A 66 5.82 29.79 -42.55
C ASN A 66 4.37 30.09 -42.97
N ILE A 67 3.51 30.51 -42.02
CA ILE A 67 2.70 31.74 -42.10
C ILE A 67 2.02 32.01 -40.73
N VAL A 68 2.21 33.24 -40.25
CA VAL A 68 1.52 33.91 -39.12
C VAL A 68 0.19 34.49 -39.61
N PRO A 69 -0.82 34.72 -38.73
CA PRO A 69 -1.54 35.99 -38.87
C PRO A 69 -1.79 36.76 -37.56
N ARG A 70 -1.88 38.08 -37.78
CA ARG A 70 -1.99 39.21 -36.85
C ARG A 70 -3.45 39.67 -36.77
N LYS A 71 -3.85 40.16 -35.60
CA LYS A 71 -5.11 40.85 -35.21
C LYS A 71 -5.66 41.83 -36.26
N ILE A 72 -6.99 41.91 -36.43
CA ILE A 72 -7.80 43.15 -36.55
C ILE A 72 -9.21 42.90 -35.98
N GLY A 73 -9.73 43.86 -35.19
CA GLY A 73 -11.08 43.84 -34.61
C GLY A 73 -12.16 44.55 -35.44
N GLY A 74 -13.38 44.55 -34.93
CA GLY A 74 -14.50 45.34 -35.45
C GLY A 74 -15.85 44.74 -35.09
N GLY A 75 -16.61 45.40 -34.21
CA GLY A 75 -17.95 44.98 -33.81
C GLY A 75 -19.04 45.47 -34.78
N ALA A 76 -20.17 44.75 -34.80
CA ALA A 76 -21.49 45.32 -35.10
C ALA A 76 -22.60 44.36 -34.62
N LYS A 77 -23.64 44.95 -34.03
CA LYS A 77 -24.89 44.35 -33.56
C LYS A 77 -25.79 43.96 -34.75
N THR A 78 -26.62 42.91 -34.59
CA THR A 78 -28.11 42.97 -34.72
C THR A 78 -28.78 41.62 -34.47
N LYS A 79 -29.94 41.67 -33.76
CA LYS A 79 -30.99 40.65 -33.55
C LYS A 79 -31.45 40.05 -34.90
N THR A 80 -31.93 38.81 -35.05
CA THR A 80 -33.01 37.99 -34.44
C THR A 80 -32.71 36.52 -34.87
N ASP A 81 -33.12 35.44 -34.21
CA ASP A 81 -34.48 34.92 -34.20
C ASP A 81 -34.54 33.61 -33.37
N THR A 82 -35.70 33.37 -32.78
CA THR A 82 -36.04 32.27 -31.87
C THR A 82 -36.23 30.93 -32.57
N THR A 83 -35.54 29.87 -32.14
CA THR A 83 -36.12 28.58 -31.66
C THR A 83 -35.05 27.50 -31.43
N LYS A 84 -35.28 26.70 -30.37
CA LYS A 84 -34.63 25.41 -30.02
C LYS A 84 -33.20 25.44 -29.45
N THR A 85 -33.07 25.70 -28.15
CA THR A 85 -32.09 24.99 -27.30
C THR A 85 -32.54 24.99 -25.84
N THR A 86 -33.29 23.97 -25.43
CA THR A 86 -33.54 23.66 -24.01
C THR A 86 -32.85 22.33 -23.71
N ARG A 87 -31.54 22.40 -23.54
CA ARG A 87 -30.68 21.40 -22.88
C ARG A 87 -29.27 22.01 -22.84
N LEU A 88 -28.59 21.84 -21.71
CA LEU A 88 -27.22 22.31 -21.40
C LEU A 88 -27.16 23.70 -20.75
N PHE A 89 -27.70 23.81 -19.54
CA PHE A 89 -27.21 24.75 -18.53
C PHE A 89 -27.46 24.13 -17.14
N LEU A 90 -26.62 23.16 -16.77
CA LEU A 90 -26.48 22.63 -15.40
C LEU A 90 -25.13 21.87 -15.27
N SER A 91 -24.05 22.37 -15.88
CA SER A 91 -22.70 21.78 -15.79
C SER A 91 -21.65 22.80 -15.33
N SER A 92 -22.02 23.72 -14.44
CA SER A 92 -21.11 24.79 -13.96
C SER A 92 -21.06 24.92 -12.44
N ILE A 93 -21.66 24.00 -11.70
CA ILE A 93 -21.64 24.02 -10.22
C ILE A 93 -20.94 22.76 -9.64
N ALA A 94 -20.73 21.71 -10.43
CA ALA A 94 -20.07 20.47 -9.96
C ALA A 94 -18.53 20.47 -10.08
N ASP A 95 -17.92 21.41 -10.81
CA ASP A 95 -16.45 21.43 -11.02
C ASP A 95 -15.69 22.34 -10.05
N LYS A 96 -16.39 23.01 -9.11
CA LYS A 96 -15.76 23.90 -8.12
C LYS A 96 -15.55 23.28 -6.73
N GLU A 97 -16.01 22.06 -6.49
CA GLU A 97 -15.78 21.34 -5.21
C GLU A 97 -14.56 20.40 -5.24
N LYS A 98 -13.92 20.21 -6.41
CA LYS A 98 -12.76 19.29 -6.53
C LYS A 98 -11.40 19.88 -6.13
N ASN A 99 -11.30 21.19 -5.89
CA ASN A 99 -10.06 21.88 -5.50
C ASN A 99 -10.31 22.77 -4.27
N LYS A 100 -10.66 22.16 -3.15
CA LYS A 100 -10.51 22.81 -1.84
C LYS A 100 -9.09 22.51 -1.34
N PRO A 101 -8.35 23.49 -0.77
CA PRO A 101 -7.14 23.14 -0.01
C PRO A 101 -7.54 22.08 1.04
N PRO A 102 -6.68 21.12 1.42
CA PRO A 102 -7.00 20.20 2.48
C PRO A 102 -7.34 21.05 3.67
N ALA A 103 -8.60 20.89 4.06
CA ALA A 103 -9.03 21.30 5.36
C ALA A 103 -8.08 20.61 6.35
N THR A 104 -7.79 21.33 7.44
CA THR A 104 -7.42 20.70 8.71
C THR A 104 -8.10 19.34 8.86
N ALA A 105 -7.36 18.33 9.31
CA ALA A 105 -7.90 16.98 9.51
C ALA A 105 -9.33 17.04 10.06
N SER A 106 -10.25 16.34 9.40
CA SER A 106 -11.64 16.37 9.80
C SER A 106 -11.75 15.84 11.22
N SER A 107 -12.63 16.41 12.04
CA SER A 107 -12.78 15.93 13.41
C SER A 107 -13.16 14.45 13.38
N MET A 108 -12.61 13.66 14.32
CA MET A 108 -12.91 12.24 14.42
C MET A 108 -14.44 12.00 14.54
N GLU A 109 -15.13 12.86 15.28
CA GLU A 109 -16.60 12.85 15.40
C GLU A 109 -17.31 13.01 14.05
N SER A 110 -16.86 13.95 13.20
CA SER A 110 -17.42 14.14 11.87
C SER A 110 -17.19 12.94 10.95
N LYS A 111 -16.02 12.28 11.04
CA LYS A 111 -15.72 11.06 10.28
C LYS A 111 -16.65 9.93 10.70
N ILE A 112 -16.80 9.72 12.00
CA ILE A 112 -17.69 8.68 12.54
C ILE A 112 -19.14 8.92 12.10
N GLU A 113 -19.62 10.16 12.19
CA GLU A 113 -21.00 10.50 11.80
C GLU A 113 -21.24 10.25 10.31
N THR A 114 -20.27 10.60 9.47
CA THR A 114 -20.30 10.32 8.03
C THR A 114 -20.35 8.83 7.75
N ALA A 115 -19.49 8.04 8.42
CA ALA A 115 -19.47 6.59 8.28
C ALA A 115 -20.80 5.96 8.72
N LYS A 116 -21.36 6.40 9.85
CA LYS A 116 -22.66 5.93 10.35
C LYS A 116 -23.80 6.24 9.40
N THR A 117 -23.95 7.50 9.01
CA THR A 117 -24.98 7.93 8.05
C THR A 117 -24.90 7.12 6.76
N LEU A 118 -23.68 6.91 6.26
CA LEU A 118 -23.45 6.16 5.03
C LEU A 118 -23.77 4.67 5.20
N PHE A 119 -23.43 4.07 6.33
CA PHE A 119 -23.79 2.69 6.67
C PHE A 119 -25.31 2.52 6.76
N GLU A 120 -25.99 3.41 7.48
CA GLU A 120 -27.45 3.37 7.68
C GLU A 120 -28.24 3.51 6.37
N LYS A 121 -27.71 4.29 5.42
CA LYS A 121 -28.29 4.43 4.07
C LYS A 121 -28.48 3.07 3.37
N TYR A 122 -27.57 2.14 3.58
CA TYR A 122 -27.50 0.86 2.85
C TYR A 122 -27.89 -0.37 3.69
N PHE A 123 -27.54 -0.43 4.98
CA PHE A 123 -27.53 -1.69 5.75
C PHE A 123 -28.44 -1.71 6.98
N ASP A 124 -29.09 -0.59 7.33
CA ASP A 124 -29.90 -0.46 8.55
C ASP A 124 -31.39 -0.20 8.22
N LYS A 125 -31.80 -0.36 6.95
CA LYS A 125 -33.20 -0.30 6.54
C LYS A 125 -33.98 -1.59 6.76
N ASP A 126 -33.28 -2.70 7.02
CA ASP A 126 -33.87 -3.99 7.30
C ASP A 126 -33.12 -4.66 8.47
N GLU A 127 -33.74 -4.70 9.64
CA GLU A 127 -33.33 -5.57 10.76
C GLU A 127 -33.37 -7.08 10.39
N ASN A 128 -33.74 -7.44 9.15
CA ASN A 128 -34.02 -8.81 8.71
C ASN A 128 -33.04 -9.39 7.68
N ASP A 129 -32.02 -8.65 7.21
CA ASP A 129 -31.29 -9.03 5.99
C ASP A 129 -30.18 -10.10 6.18
N PHE A 130 -30.06 -10.68 7.38
CA PHE A 130 -29.25 -11.90 7.61
C PHE A 130 -30.08 -13.18 7.72
N ASP A 131 -31.41 -13.07 7.85
CA ASP A 131 -32.30 -14.21 8.14
C ASP A 131 -33.16 -14.66 6.94
N SER A 132 -33.12 -13.97 5.80
CA SER A 132 -34.06 -14.21 4.69
C SER A 132 -33.48 -14.98 3.50
N GLU A 133 -32.89 -16.15 3.72
CA GLU A 133 -32.84 -17.21 2.69
C GLU A 133 -32.99 -18.59 3.35
N ASN A 134 -34.14 -18.88 4.00
CA ASN A 134 -34.69 -20.25 4.14
C ASN A 134 -36.07 -20.34 4.82
N ALA A 135 -36.95 -19.35 4.64
CA ALA A 135 -38.29 -19.37 5.27
C ALA A 135 -39.43 -19.51 4.25
N THR A 136 -39.41 -20.53 3.39
CA THR A 136 -40.68 -21.02 2.80
C THR A 136 -40.65 -22.53 2.53
N THR A 137 -40.98 -23.33 3.55
CA THR A 137 -42.01 -24.39 3.56
C THR A 137 -41.73 -25.36 4.71
N GLY A 138 -42.64 -25.38 5.69
CA GLY A 138 -42.42 -26.03 6.97
C GLY A 138 -42.39 -27.56 6.94
N LYS A 139 -41.52 -28.12 7.79
CA LYS A 139 -41.84 -29.27 8.65
C LYS A 139 -40.86 -29.34 9.83
N THR A 140 -41.45 -29.43 11.00
CA THR A 140 -40.86 -29.60 12.33
C THR A 140 -39.88 -30.77 12.43
N THR A 141 -38.61 -30.46 12.71
CA THR A 141 -37.69 -31.26 13.55
C THR A 141 -36.74 -30.29 14.25
N GLY A 142 -36.52 -30.48 15.55
CA GLY A 142 -35.73 -29.57 16.36
C GLY A 142 -34.27 -29.51 15.93
N THR A 143 -33.84 -28.35 15.48
CA THR A 143 -32.43 -27.99 15.33
C THR A 143 -32.25 -26.69 16.09
N THR A 144 -31.32 -26.66 17.03
CA THR A 144 -30.99 -25.50 17.85
C THR A 144 -30.40 -24.42 16.92
N THR A 145 -31.22 -23.50 16.41
CA THR A 145 -30.75 -22.33 15.67
C THR A 145 -30.07 -21.40 16.67
N GLY A 146 -28.74 -21.47 16.74
CA GLY A 146 -27.95 -20.52 17.52
C GLY A 146 -28.24 -19.11 17.01
N THR A 147 -28.61 -18.19 17.91
CA THR A 147 -28.76 -16.77 17.61
C THR A 147 -27.43 -16.20 17.12
N THR A 148 -27.29 -16.02 15.82
CA THR A 148 -26.12 -15.39 15.19
C THR A 148 -26.10 -13.91 15.58
N THR A 149 -25.33 -13.58 16.61
CA THR A 149 -25.23 -12.19 17.09
C THR A 149 -24.14 -11.47 16.29
N SER A 150 -24.49 -10.39 15.59
CA SER A 150 -23.57 -9.62 14.76
C SER A 150 -22.74 -8.64 15.61
N THR A 151 -21.42 -8.61 15.40
CA THR A 151 -20.49 -7.69 16.06
C THR A 151 -20.46 -6.35 15.33
N ARG A 152 -20.85 -5.27 16.01
CA ARG A 152 -20.69 -3.89 15.52
C ARG A 152 -19.41 -3.26 16.06
N ALA A 153 -18.61 -2.64 15.18
CA ALA A 153 -17.34 -2.02 15.55
C ALA A 153 -17.05 -0.74 14.75
N ILE A 154 -16.26 0.16 15.37
CA ILE A 154 -15.63 1.31 14.71
C ILE A 154 -14.12 1.12 14.80
N ALA A 155 -13.48 0.90 13.65
CA ALA A 155 -12.04 0.79 13.51
C ALA A 155 -11.46 2.04 12.86
N VAL A 156 -10.30 2.46 13.36
CA VAL A 156 -9.57 3.63 12.88
C VAL A 156 -8.13 3.22 12.62
N ALA A 157 -7.59 3.63 11.48
CA ALA A 157 -6.16 3.54 11.18
C ALA A 157 -5.67 4.87 10.61
N PRO A 158 -4.56 5.43 11.12
CA PRO A 158 -3.99 6.66 10.61
C PRO A 158 -3.24 6.44 9.28
N GLY A 159 -2.97 7.53 8.56
CA GLY A 159 -1.88 7.58 7.60
C GLY A 159 -0.52 7.68 8.31
N ARG A 160 0.55 7.86 7.54
CA ARG A 160 1.91 7.99 8.12
C ARG A 160 2.80 8.94 7.32
N VAL A 161 3.81 9.47 8.00
CA VAL A 161 4.95 10.16 7.41
C VAL A 161 6.21 9.41 7.80
N ASN A 162 7.15 9.30 6.88
CA ASN A 162 8.47 8.77 7.19
C ASN A 162 9.44 9.94 7.41
N LEU A 163 10.04 10.05 8.60
CA LEU A 163 11.01 11.13 8.84
C LEU A 163 12.26 10.90 7.99
N ILE A 164 12.79 9.68 7.97
CA ILE A 164 14.00 9.28 7.23
C ILE A 164 14.06 7.74 7.10
N GLY A 165 14.78 7.23 6.10
CA GLY A 165 14.88 5.78 5.84
C GLY A 165 14.16 5.33 4.58
N GLU A 166 13.99 6.16 3.56
CA GLU A 166 13.18 5.75 2.40
C GLU A 166 13.83 4.65 1.58
N HIS A 167 12.98 3.80 1.00
CA HIS A 167 13.41 2.71 0.12
C HIS A 167 14.43 1.74 0.74
N THR A 168 14.47 1.66 2.08
CA THR A 168 15.28 0.68 2.81
C THR A 168 14.43 -0.47 3.36
N ASP A 169 13.12 -0.30 3.49
CA ASP A 169 12.19 -1.23 4.14
C ASP A 169 12.09 -2.60 3.44
N TYR A 170 11.96 -2.62 2.11
CA TYR A 170 12.00 -3.86 1.32
C TYR A 170 13.41 -4.42 1.11
N THR A 171 14.43 -3.81 1.69
CA THR A 171 15.82 -4.29 1.68
C THR A 171 16.31 -4.73 3.06
N GLY A 172 15.36 -4.93 4.00
CA GLY A 172 15.65 -5.32 5.39
C GLY A 172 16.26 -4.21 6.25
N GLY A 173 16.24 -2.97 5.75
CA GLY A 173 16.80 -1.76 6.34
C GLY A 173 16.12 -1.24 7.60
N PHE A 174 16.42 0.00 7.93
CA PHE A 174 15.81 0.74 9.04
C PHE A 174 15.00 1.91 8.53
N VAL A 175 13.84 2.13 9.12
CA VAL A 175 12.99 3.29 8.85
C VAL A 175 12.59 3.99 10.13
N LEU A 176 12.36 5.31 10.07
CA LEU A 176 11.94 6.11 11.23
C LEU A 176 10.64 6.90 10.97
N PRO A 177 9.50 6.20 10.78
CA PRO A 177 8.21 6.84 10.55
C PRO A 177 7.45 7.18 11.85
N PHE A 178 6.35 7.90 11.66
CA PHE A 178 5.32 8.13 12.66
C PHE A 178 3.93 8.17 12.01
N ALA A 179 2.91 7.80 12.78
CA ALA A 179 1.51 7.95 12.38
C ALA A 179 1.07 9.42 12.47
N ILE A 180 0.13 9.84 11.61
CA ILE A 180 -0.42 11.21 11.58
C ILE A 180 -1.91 11.24 11.94
N ASP A 181 -2.47 12.44 12.14
CA ASP A 181 -3.88 12.62 12.58
C ASP A 181 -4.92 12.41 11.47
N TYR A 182 -4.48 12.30 10.21
CA TYR A 182 -5.32 11.87 9.09
C TYR A 182 -5.55 10.37 9.18
N SER A 183 -6.77 9.89 8.92
CA SER A 183 -7.13 8.50 9.17
C SER A 183 -8.20 7.96 8.24
N THR A 184 -8.16 6.65 8.01
CA THR A 184 -9.30 5.86 7.53
C THR A 184 -10.13 5.38 8.72
N VAL A 185 -11.45 5.45 8.59
CA VAL A 185 -12.44 4.96 9.55
C VAL A 185 -13.33 3.93 8.86
N VAL A 186 -13.47 2.77 9.51
CA VAL A 186 -14.39 1.71 9.11
C VAL A 186 -15.46 1.58 10.19
N TYR A 187 -16.73 1.66 9.80
CA TYR A 187 -17.86 1.40 10.69
C TYR A 187 -18.75 0.34 10.07
N GLY A 188 -19.10 -0.69 10.84
CA GLY A 188 -19.98 -1.72 10.32
C GLY A 188 -20.34 -2.79 11.32
N LYS A 189 -20.96 -3.84 10.78
CA LYS A 189 -21.33 -5.06 11.49
C LYS A 189 -20.82 -6.29 10.75
N GLY A 190 -20.48 -7.35 11.48
CA GLY A 190 -20.08 -8.61 10.87
C GLY A 190 -20.37 -9.79 11.77
N ASN A 191 -20.36 -10.98 11.21
CA ASN A 191 -20.61 -12.23 11.93
C ASN A 191 -19.86 -13.38 11.27
N VAL A 192 -19.52 -14.37 12.08
CA VAL A 192 -18.99 -15.65 11.60
C VAL A 192 -20.11 -16.68 11.69
N ASN A 193 -20.47 -17.26 10.55
CA ASN A 193 -21.46 -18.32 10.44
C ASN A 193 -20.74 -19.67 10.36
N VAL A 194 -21.05 -20.57 11.28
CA VAL A 194 -20.53 -21.94 11.26
C VAL A 194 -21.65 -22.86 10.79
N ASN A 195 -21.50 -23.44 9.60
CA ASN A 195 -22.45 -24.41 9.09
C ASN A 195 -22.23 -25.76 9.78
N LEU A 196 -23.01 -26.07 10.82
CA LEU A 196 -22.97 -27.37 11.52
C LEU A 196 -23.74 -28.49 10.77
N GLY A 197 -23.86 -28.39 9.44
CA GLY A 197 -24.72 -29.26 8.62
C GLY A 197 -24.07 -30.57 8.16
N ASP A 198 -24.73 -31.68 8.50
CA ASP A 198 -24.52 -33.09 8.11
C ASP A 198 -23.39 -33.43 7.12
N ASN A 199 -22.31 -34.05 7.63
CA ASN A 199 -21.45 -35.08 7.00
C ASN A 199 -21.11 -34.97 5.49
N ASP A 200 -21.17 -33.78 4.89
CA ASP A 200 -20.75 -33.58 3.51
C ASP A 200 -19.29 -33.15 3.54
N HIS A 201 -18.41 -34.09 3.24
CA HIS A 201 -16.95 -33.91 3.22
C HIS A 201 -16.46 -32.91 2.14
N ASP A 202 -17.38 -32.20 1.46
CA ASP A 202 -17.12 -31.25 0.37
C ASP A 202 -17.21 -29.76 0.80
N HIS A 203 -17.54 -29.45 2.07
CA HIS A 203 -17.77 -28.08 2.54
C HIS A 203 -16.84 -27.58 3.67
N ASP A 204 -15.58 -28.00 3.66
CA ASP A 204 -14.57 -27.51 4.62
C ASP A 204 -13.95 -26.14 4.22
N GLU A 205 -14.27 -25.60 3.04
CA GLU A 205 -13.69 -24.35 2.55
C GLU A 205 -14.19 -23.13 3.33
N ARG A 206 -13.24 -22.34 3.83
CA ARG A 206 -13.54 -21.08 4.52
C ARG A 206 -13.80 -19.98 3.51
N LYS A 207 -14.73 -19.08 3.84
CA LYS A 207 -15.19 -18.05 2.90
C LYS A 207 -15.50 -16.73 3.59
N ALA A 208 -15.42 -15.65 2.84
CA ALA A 208 -15.83 -14.32 3.27
C ALA A 208 -16.73 -13.66 2.24
N LYS A 209 -17.82 -13.04 2.72
CA LYS A 209 -18.71 -12.18 1.93
C LYS A 209 -18.66 -10.78 2.49
N LEU A 210 -18.46 -9.81 1.61
CA LEU A 210 -18.29 -8.41 1.95
C LEU A 210 -19.32 -7.59 1.21
N SER A 211 -19.99 -6.68 1.91
CA SER A 211 -20.77 -5.61 1.29
C SER A 211 -20.37 -4.29 1.92
N PHE A 212 -19.85 -3.36 1.13
CA PHE A 212 -19.35 -2.11 1.68
C PHE A 212 -19.54 -0.92 0.75
N VAL A 213 -19.48 0.27 1.35
CA VAL A 213 -19.64 1.55 0.64
C VAL A 213 -18.58 2.53 1.12
N SER A 214 -18.05 3.34 0.21
CA SER A 214 -17.05 4.37 0.52
C SER A 214 -17.66 5.77 0.44
N SER A 215 -17.26 6.68 1.33
CA SER A 215 -17.66 8.08 1.25
C SER A 215 -17.16 8.80 0.01
N LEU A 216 -16.16 8.24 -0.68
CA LEU A 216 -15.67 8.74 -1.98
C LEU A 216 -16.60 8.37 -3.15
N SER A 217 -17.37 7.30 -3.00
CA SER A 217 -18.36 6.80 -3.97
C SER A 217 -19.67 6.48 -3.23
N PRO A 218 -20.34 7.49 -2.64
CA PRO A 218 -21.43 7.28 -1.67
C PRO A 218 -22.70 6.67 -2.27
N ASP A 219 -22.75 6.53 -3.60
CA ASP A 219 -23.86 5.92 -4.34
C ASP A 219 -23.51 4.54 -4.93
N SER A 220 -22.30 4.01 -4.69
CA SER A 220 -21.83 2.70 -5.14
C SER A 220 -21.73 1.71 -3.97
N LEU A 221 -22.51 0.64 -4.00
CA LEU A 221 -22.38 -0.48 -3.08
C LEU A 221 -21.50 -1.55 -3.73
N GLU A 222 -20.37 -1.85 -3.09
CA GLU A 222 -19.48 -2.93 -3.50
C GLU A 222 -19.88 -4.23 -2.82
N VAL A 223 -19.98 -5.32 -3.58
CA VAL A 223 -20.30 -6.65 -3.06
C VAL A 223 -19.26 -7.63 -3.60
N LEU A 224 -18.48 -8.23 -2.70
CA LEU A 224 -17.38 -9.12 -3.04
C LEU A 224 -17.47 -10.43 -2.24
N GLU A 225 -16.88 -11.48 -2.77
CA GLU A 225 -16.74 -12.77 -2.09
C GLU A 225 -15.35 -13.35 -2.38
N CYS A 226 -14.78 -14.02 -1.39
CA CYS A 226 -13.60 -14.87 -1.58
C CYS A 226 -13.70 -16.15 -0.74
N VAL A 227 -13.00 -17.17 -1.21
CA VAL A 227 -12.85 -18.48 -0.58
C VAL A 227 -11.37 -18.82 -0.46
N GLU A 228 -10.96 -19.78 0.38
CA GLU A 228 -9.54 -20.10 0.59
C GLU A 228 -8.78 -20.47 -0.70
N SER A 229 -9.46 -21.09 -1.67
CA SER A 229 -8.87 -21.41 -2.98
C SER A 229 -8.83 -20.22 -3.95
N SER A 230 -9.37 -19.06 -3.57
CA SER A 230 -9.31 -17.84 -4.38
C SER A 230 -7.87 -17.44 -4.63
N SER A 231 -7.61 -16.96 -5.84
CA SER A 231 -6.32 -16.42 -6.24
C SER A 231 -6.45 -14.92 -6.51
N PRO A 232 -5.35 -14.16 -6.36
CA PRO A 232 -5.31 -12.77 -6.80
C PRO A 232 -5.78 -12.59 -8.24
N PRO A 233 -6.35 -11.43 -8.59
CA PRO A 233 -6.76 -11.16 -9.97
C PRO A 233 -5.57 -11.29 -10.93
N GLU A 234 -5.79 -11.91 -12.10
CA GLU A 234 -4.76 -11.97 -13.14
C GLU A 234 -4.44 -10.55 -13.64
N SER A 235 -3.32 -10.00 -13.20
CA SER A 235 -2.85 -8.70 -13.70
C SER A 235 -2.29 -8.85 -15.11
N THR A 236 -2.81 -8.10 -16.09
CA THR A 236 -2.02 -7.85 -17.30
C THR A 236 -0.96 -6.79 -16.98
N PRO A 237 0.28 -6.87 -17.52
CA PRO A 237 1.35 -5.89 -17.26
C PRO A 237 1.02 -4.44 -17.64
N THR A 238 -0.15 -4.21 -18.25
CA THR A 238 -0.61 -2.92 -18.79
C THR A 238 -1.67 -2.22 -17.95
N ASP A 239 -2.27 -2.88 -16.96
CA ASP A 239 -3.22 -2.23 -16.05
C ASP A 239 -2.45 -1.53 -14.93
N CYS A 240 -2.29 -0.22 -15.09
CA CYS A 240 -1.44 0.61 -14.24
C CYS A 240 -2.06 0.99 -12.88
N ASP A 241 -3.32 0.60 -12.61
CA ASP A 241 -3.99 0.89 -11.34
C ASP A 241 -4.76 -0.35 -10.86
N CYS A 242 -4.35 -0.88 -9.70
CA CYS A 242 -5.12 -1.89 -8.97
C CYS A 242 -6.47 -1.30 -8.54
N ASP A 243 -7.57 -2.00 -8.76
CA ASP A 243 -8.87 -1.58 -8.24
C ASP A 243 -8.80 -1.49 -6.70
N TRP A 244 -9.24 -0.37 -6.14
CA TRP A 244 -9.12 -0.08 -4.71
C TRP A 244 -9.84 -1.13 -3.83
N THR A 245 -10.88 -1.77 -4.38
CA THR A 245 -11.62 -2.85 -3.72
C THR A 245 -10.73 -4.08 -3.43
N THR A 246 -9.64 -4.25 -4.19
CA THR A 246 -8.66 -5.32 -4.05
C THR A 246 -7.86 -5.21 -2.75
N TYR A 247 -7.54 -4.00 -2.29
CA TYR A 247 -6.91 -3.80 -0.97
C TYR A 247 -7.81 -4.33 0.16
N VAL A 248 -9.12 -4.09 0.04
CA VAL A 248 -10.13 -4.56 1.00
C VAL A 248 -10.26 -6.08 0.96
N LEU A 249 -10.46 -6.65 -0.24
CA LEU A 249 -10.64 -8.09 -0.42
C LEU A 249 -9.39 -8.87 0.00
N GLY A 250 -8.21 -8.43 -0.44
CA GLY A 250 -6.94 -9.03 -0.10
C GLY A 250 -6.68 -8.99 1.40
N THR A 251 -7.01 -7.89 2.08
CA THR A 251 -6.89 -7.80 3.54
C THR A 251 -7.77 -8.83 4.23
N VAL A 252 -9.06 -8.92 3.87
CA VAL A 252 -9.98 -9.90 4.49
C VAL A 252 -9.56 -11.33 4.18
N PHE A 253 -9.07 -11.60 2.97
CA PHE A 253 -8.57 -12.90 2.57
C PHE A 253 -7.47 -13.43 3.50
N GLN A 254 -6.53 -12.57 3.94
CA GLN A 254 -5.44 -12.97 4.84
C GLN A 254 -5.92 -13.37 6.25
N TYR A 255 -7.20 -13.17 6.59
CA TYR A 255 -7.82 -13.61 7.83
C TYR A 255 -8.67 -14.88 7.69
N LEU A 256 -8.94 -15.38 6.46
CA LEU A 256 -9.66 -16.65 6.27
C LEU A 256 -9.03 -17.81 7.08
N PRO A 257 -7.70 -17.96 7.18
CA PRO A 257 -7.09 -19.06 7.94
C PRO A 257 -7.43 -19.09 9.44
N ASP A 258 -7.91 -17.97 10.01
CA ASP A 258 -8.31 -17.87 11.41
C ASP A 258 -9.74 -18.37 11.67
N LEU A 259 -10.54 -18.56 10.62
CA LEU A 259 -11.89 -19.07 10.74
C LEU A 259 -11.86 -20.59 11.04
N PRO A 260 -12.88 -21.14 11.71
CA PRO A 260 -13.10 -22.59 11.73
C PRO A 260 -13.25 -23.14 10.29
N PRO A 261 -12.88 -24.40 10.01
CA PRO A 261 -13.18 -25.05 8.73
C PRO A 261 -14.67 -24.93 8.36
N GLY A 262 -14.96 -24.64 7.10
CA GLY A 262 -16.32 -24.45 6.57
C GLY A 262 -17.08 -23.20 7.05
N ALA A 263 -16.45 -22.34 7.86
CA ALA A 263 -17.09 -21.13 8.35
C ALA A 263 -17.11 -20.00 7.31
N GLU A 264 -18.12 -19.16 7.39
CA GLU A 264 -18.32 -17.97 6.55
C GLU A 264 -18.20 -16.69 7.39
N LEU A 265 -17.32 -15.78 6.99
CA LEU A 265 -17.23 -14.43 7.54
C LEU A 265 -18.09 -13.49 6.69
N ALA A 266 -19.19 -12.98 7.26
CA ALA A 266 -20.03 -11.99 6.59
C ALA A 266 -19.79 -10.60 7.17
N LEU A 267 -19.49 -9.63 6.31
CA LEU A 267 -19.14 -8.26 6.68
C LEU A 267 -20.00 -7.25 5.92
N GLN A 268 -20.60 -6.32 6.66
CA GLN A 268 -21.26 -5.13 6.11
C GLN A 268 -20.64 -3.90 6.75
N PHE A 269 -20.10 -2.96 5.96
CA PHE A 269 -19.42 -1.79 6.54
C PHE A 269 -19.37 -0.59 5.60
N SER A 270 -19.17 0.59 6.17
CA SER A 270 -18.84 1.81 5.44
C SER A 270 -17.39 2.22 5.71
N ILE A 271 -16.81 2.90 4.73
CA ILE A 271 -15.44 3.39 4.76
C ILE A 271 -15.46 4.89 4.53
N THR A 272 -14.74 5.63 5.36
CA THR A 272 -14.49 7.06 5.14
C THR A 272 -13.07 7.41 5.57
N GLY A 273 -12.52 8.51 5.10
CA GLY A 273 -11.19 8.94 5.51
C GLY A 273 -10.75 10.24 4.89
N ASP A 274 -9.73 10.85 5.49
CA ASP A 274 -9.14 12.11 5.06
C ASP A 274 -7.65 12.00 4.71
N VAL A 275 -7.06 10.80 4.76
CA VAL A 275 -5.68 10.58 4.27
C VAL A 275 -5.60 10.93 2.78
N PRO A 276 -4.77 11.90 2.36
CA PRO A 276 -4.72 12.32 0.96
C PRO A 276 -4.28 11.17 0.03
N LEU A 277 -5.09 10.87 -0.97
CA LEU A 277 -4.86 9.74 -1.88
C LEU A 277 -3.67 9.99 -2.82
N GLY A 278 -2.78 8.99 -2.92
CA GLY A 278 -1.64 9.04 -3.83
C GLY A 278 -0.63 10.14 -3.50
N SER A 279 -0.56 10.54 -2.23
CA SER A 279 0.30 11.64 -1.75
C SER A 279 1.59 11.17 -1.08
N GLY A 280 1.83 9.85 -1.02
CA GLY A 280 2.92 9.29 -0.24
C GLY A 280 2.66 9.25 1.27
N LEU A 281 1.41 9.47 1.73
CA LEU A 281 1.00 9.39 3.15
C LEU A 281 0.32 8.05 3.54
N SER A 282 0.47 7.02 2.69
CA SER A 282 0.01 5.63 2.91
C SER A 282 -1.50 5.46 3.08
N SER A 283 -2.27 6.03 2.15
CA SER A 283 -3.72 5.81 2.12
C SER A 283 -4.12 4.34 1.90
N SER A 284 -3.32 3.55 1.16
CA SER A 284 -3.56 2.10 0.97
C SER A 284 -3.38 1.34 2.29
N ALA A 285 -2.21 1.44 2.92
CA ALA A 285 -1.96 0.78 4.20
C ALA A 285 -2.91 1.25 5.32
N SER A 286 -3.31 2.53 5.34
CA SER A 286 -4.35 3.03 6.26
C SER A 286 -5.69 2.33 6.02
N LEU A 287 -6.09 2.12 4.76
CA LEU A 287 -7.29 1.36 4.42
C LEU A 287 -7.18 -0.11 4.87
N GLU A 288 -6.10 -0.79 4.48
CA GLU A 288 -5.86 -2.19 4.84
C GLU A 288 -5.89 -2.39 6.35
N VAL A 289 -5.15 -1.57 7.10
CA VAL A 289 -5.07 -1.72 8.56
C VAL A 289 -6.40 -1.38 9.24
N ALA A 290 -7.18 -0.41 8.73
CA ALA A 290 -8.51 -0.13 9.25
C ALA A 290 -9.47 -1.31 9.05
N VAL A 291 -9.46 -1.91 7.85
CA VAL A 291 -10.25 -3.12 7.54
C VAL A 291 -9.78 -4.30 8.39
N ALA A 292 -8.48 -4.52 8.54
CA ALA A 292 -7.93 -5.57 9.39
C ALA A 292 -8.38 -5.41 10.84
N ARG A 293 -8.32 -4.20 11.41
CA ARG A 293 -8.82 -3.92 12.76
C ARG A 293 -10.32 -4.20 12.91
N PHE A 294 -11.11 -3.90 11.89
CA PHE A 294 -12.54 -4.22 11.88
C PHE A 294 -12.77 -5.73 11.85
N VAL A 295 -12.08 -6.47 10.98
CA VAL A 295 -12.14 -7.94 10.92
C VAL A 295 -11.70 -8.57 12.24
N GLU A 296 -10.60 -8.09 12.83
CA GLU A 296 -10.11 -8.54 14.14
C GLU A 296 -11.18 -8.34 15.23
N ALA A 297 -11.94 -7.25 15.19
CA ALA A 297 -13.04 -7.04 16.12
C ALA A 297 -14.20 -8.03 15.91
N VAL A 298 -14.52 -8.36 14.66
CA VAL A 298 -15.57 -9.33 14.32
C VAL A 298 -15.17 -10.75 14.70
N LEU A 299 -13.91 -11.13 14.48
CA LEU A 299 -13.37 -12.46 14.81
C LEU A 299 -13.18 -12.67 16.33
N GLY A 300 -12.96 -11.59 17.08
CA GLY A 300 -12.75 -11.66 18.53
C GLY A 300 -11.55 -12.52 18.90
N GLU A 301 -11.74 -13.50 19.78
CA GLU A 301 -10.68 -14.41 20.26
C GLU A 301 -10.09 -15.30 19.15
N HIS A 302 -10.80 -15.48 18.04
CA HIS A 302 -10.30 -16.24 16.91
C HIS A 302 -9.31 -15.45 16.05
N ALA A 303 -9.24 -14.12 16.20
CA ALA A 303 -8.26 -13.31 15.50
C ALA A 303 -6.85 -13.81 15.82
N PHE A 304 -6.07 -14.05 14.77
CA PHE A 304 -4.69 -14.57 14.81
C PHE A 304 -4.54 -16.03 15.31
N SER A 305 -5.63 -16.80 15.41
CA SER A 305 -5.58 -18.18 15.86
C SER A 305 -4.64 -19.05 15.01
N SER A 306 -4.59 -18.83 13.69
CA SER A 306 -3.69 -19.56 12.80
C SER A 306 -2.21 -19.27 13.08
N GLU A 307 -1.86 -18.01 13.36
CA GLU A 307 -0.49 -17.60 13.68
C GLU A 307 -0.05 -18.14 15.03
N GLN A 308 -0.93 -18.08 16.04
CA GLN A 308 -0.65 -18.61 17.38
C GLN A 308 -0.40 -20.12 17.34
N GLN A 309 -1.18 -20.87 16.55
CA GLN A 309 -0.96 -22.30 16.35
C GLN A 309 0.39 -22.59 15.66
N GLN A 310 0.73 -21.84 14.61
CA GLN A 310 2.02 -21.99 13.93
C GLN A 310 3.21 -21.65 14.86
N GLN A 311 3.08 -20.65 15.72
CA GLN A 311 4.13 -20.32 16.70
C GLN A 311 4.30 -21.41 17.74
N GLN A 312 3.21 -22.00 18.24
CA GLN A 312 3.29 -23.14 19.17
C GLN A 312 4.02 -24.35 18.54
N GLN A 313 3.80 -24.61 17.26
CA GLN A 313 4.48 -25.69 16.52
C GLN A 313 5.98 -25.40 16.27
N ARG A 314 6.37 -24.11 16.21
CA ARG A 314 7.76 -23.66 16.00
C ARG A 314 8.55 -23.39 17.29
N GLN A 315 7.98 -23.70 18.47
CA GLN A 315 8.67 -23.49 19.75
C GLN A 315 9.98 -24.30 19.82
N GLY A 316 11.11 -23.59 19.78
CA GLY A 316 12.47 -24.14 19.78
C GLY A 316 13.47 -23.30 18.97
N GLU A 317 13.00 -22.50 18.01
CA GLU A 317 13.84 -21.74 17.06
C GLU A 317 13.87 -20.24 17.35
N GLY A 318 14.20 -19.78 18.57
CA GLY A 318 14.60 -18.38 18.84
C GLY A 318 13.66 -17.23 18.40
N PHE A 319 12.42 -17.50 17.99
CA PHE A 319 11.50 -16.49 17.46
C PHE A 319 10.92 -15.62 18.60
N GLY A 320 10.72 -14.34 18.30
CA GLY A 320 10.19 -13.35 19.24
C GLY A 320 8.75 -13.63 19.68
N ALA A 321 8.31 -12.94 20.75
CA ALA A 321 6.96 -13.06 21.29
C ALA A 321 5.88 -12.65 20.26
N PHE A 322 4.72 -13.32 20.34
CA PHE A 322 3.53 -12.96 19.55
C PHE A 322 3.18 -11.48 19.73
N SER A 323 2.93 -10.78 18.62
CA SER A 323 2.51 -9.38 18.62
C SER A 323 1.38 -9.19 17.60
N PRO A 324 0.16 -8.82 18.05
CA PRO A 324 -0.95 -8.50 17.15
C PRO A 324 -0.60 -7.42 16.12
N ALA A 325 0.18 -6.41 16.52
CA ALA A 325 0.60 -5.35 15.62
C ALA A 325 1.53 -5.87 14.50
N LYS A 326 2.50 -6.73 14.84
CA LYS A 326 3.41 -7.34 13.85
C LYS A 326 2.63 -8.26 12.89
N THR A 327 1.77 -9.13 13.42
CA THR A 327 0.97 -10.05 12.60
C THR A 327 0.02 -9.31 11.68
N ARG A 328 -0.66 -8.26 12.17
CA ARG A 328 -1.50 -7.41 11.34
C ARG A 328 -0.71 -6.75 10.22
N ALA A 329 0.43 -6.15 10.55
CA ALA A 329 1.27 -5.48 9.57
C ALA A 329 1.70 -6.43 8.43
N LEU A 330 2.14 -7.64 8.78
CA LEU A 330 2.52 -8.68 7.82
C LEU A 330 1.35 -9.13 6.95
N ARG A 331 0.14 -9.26 7.51
CA ARG A 331 -1.06 -9.63 6.74
C ARG A 331 -1.44 -8.54 5.75
N CYS A 332 -1.45 -7.28 6.17
CA CYS A 332 -1.74 -6.15 5.29
C CYS A 332 -0.67 -6.02 4.19
N GLN A 333 0.62 -6.11 4.55
CA GLN A 333 1.71 -6.09 3.55
C GLN A 333 1.53 -7.22 2.52
N LYS A 334 1.21 -8.43 2.98
CA LYS A 334 0.99 -9.58 2.11
C LYS A 334 -0.23 -9.38 1.21
N ALA A 335 -1.29 -8.73 1.69
CA ALA A 335 -2.42 -8.34 0.85
C ALA A 335 -1.98 -7.36 -0.25
N GLU A 336 -1.24 -6.30 0.07
CA GLU A 336 -0.75 -5.33 -0.91
C GLU A 336 0.17 -5.98 -1.97
N ASN A 337 1.06 -6.87 -1.53
CA ASN A 337 1.99 -7.58 -2.40
C ASN A 337 1.29 -8.60 -3.32
N GLU A 338 0.44 -9.46 -2.77
CA GLU A 338 -0.16 -10.56 -3.53
C GLU A 338 -1.38 -10.13 -4.34
N TRP A 339 -2.24 -9.29 -3.77
CA TRP A 339 -3.52 -8.93 -4.39
C TRP A 339 -3.43 -7.64 -5.21
N CYS A 340 -2.62 -6.67 -4.75
CA CYS A 340 -2.45 -5.41 -5.46
C CYS A 340 -1.20 -5.37 -6.35
N ASN A 341 -0.41 -6.45 -6.37
CA ASN A 341 0.84 -6.58 -7.16
C ASN A 341 1.84 -5.44 -6.89
N SER A 342 1.85 -4.93 -5.66
CA SER A 342 2.73 -3.84 -5.23
C SER A 342 3.83 -4.40 -4.33
N PRO A 343 5.10 -4.48 -4.81
CA PRO A 343 6.20 -5.12 -4.09
C PRO A 343 6.75 -4.24 -2.93
N CYS A 344 5.84 -3.74 -2.08
CA CYS A 344 6.16 -2.82 -1.00
C CYS A 344 6.82 -3.50 0.20
N GLY A 345 7.65 -2.74 0.92
CA GLY A 345 8.16 -3.15 2.22
C GLY A 345 7.11 -3.03 3.34
N ILE A 346 7.54 -3.19 4.58
CA ILE A 346 6.63 -3.36 5.73
C ILE A 346 6.33 -2.03 6.46
N MET A 347 7.03 -0.95 6.11
CA MET A 347 7.08 0.30 6.87
C MET A 347 5.67 0.82 7.18
N ASP A 348 4.85 0.94 6.16
CA ASP A 348 3.55 1.62 6.22
C ASP A 348 2.60 0.87 7.14
N GLN A 349 2.41 -0.43 6.90
CA GLN A 349 1.54 -1.27 7.70
C GLN A 349 2.06 -1.42 9.14
N ALA A 350 3.38 -1.48 9.33
CA ALA A 350 4.00 -1.59 10.65
C ALA A 350 3.77 -0.34 11.51
N ILE A 351 4.08 0.85 11.00
CA ILE A 351 3.91 2.08 11.78
C ILE A 351 2.45 2.34 12.12
N ILE A 352 1.55 2.14 11.14
CA ILE A 352 0.11 2.31 11.33
C ILE A 352 -0.40 1.30 12.36
N SER A 353 0.12 0.08 12.39
CA SER A 353 -0.30 -0.95 13.35
C SER A 353 0.27 -0.79 14.76
N ALA A 354 1.48 -0.26 14.89
CA ALA A 354 2.27 -0.31 16.12
C ALA A 354 2.38 1.03 16.87
N ALA A 355 2.13 2.17 16.22
CA ALA A 355 2.28 3.48 16.86
C ALA A 355 1.40 3.62 18.12
N THR A 356 1.98 4.15 19.20
CA THR A 356 1.29 4.36 20.48
C THR A 356 0.85 5.81 20.71
N GLY A 357 1.33 6.75 19.90
CA GLY A 357 1.22 8.20 20.12
C GLY A 357 2.49 8.79 20.74
N ASP A 358 2.73 10.08 20.51
CA ASP A 358 3.79 10.91 21.11
C ASP A 358 5.24 10.47 20.82
N SER A 359 5.47 9.55 19.88
CA SER A 359 6.80 9.11 19.47
C SER A 359 6.85 8.70 18.01
N LEU A 360 7.99 8.92 17.37
CA LEU A 360 8.38 8.19 16.17
C LEU A 360 8.68 6.73 16.55
N VAL A 361 8.80 5.86 15.56
CA VAL A 361 9.21 4.46 15.79
C VAL A 361 10.32 4.12 14.85
N LEU A 362 11.50 3.79 15.40
CA LEU A 362 12.53 3.12 14.62
C LEU A 362 12.07 1.69 14.39
N ILE A 363 11.88 1.32 13.13
CA ILE A 363 11.48 -0.02 12.72
C ILE A 363 12.69 -0.68 12.07
N ASP A 364 13.09 -1.83 12.62
CA ASP A 364 13.94 -2.78 11.94
C ASP A 364 13.07 -3.61 11.00
N CYS A 365 13.18 -3.39 9.69
CA CYS A 365 12.29 -4.01 8.71
C CYS A 365 12.56 -5.51 8.51
N ARG A 366 13.71 -6.03 8.99
CA ARG A 366 14.06 -7.45 8.92
C ARG A 366 13.54 -8.22 10.13
N THR A 367 13.76 -7.70 11.34
CA THR A 367 13.36 -8.37 12.59
C THR A 367 11.96 -7.98 13.06
N LEU A 368 11.41 -6.91 12.48
CA LEU A 368 10.18 -6.23 12.90
C LEU A 368 10.25 -5.74 14.34
N ASP A 369 11.43 -5.36 14.82
CA ASP A 369 11.56 -4.72 16.13
C ASP A 369 11.19 -3.25 16.04
N PHE A 370 10.34 -2.83 16.98
CA PHE A 370 9.77 -1.50 17.04
C PHE A 370 10.32 -0.79 18.28
N THR A 371 11.14 0.23 18.06
CA THR A 371 11.72 1.03 19.14
C THR A 371 11.09 2.41 19.11
N ALA A 372 10.34 2.76 20.15
CA ALA A 372 9.79 4.11 20.28
C ALA A 372 10.92 5.13 20.42
N THR A 373 10.92 6.14 19.55
CA THR A 373 11.90 7.22 19.50
C THR A 373 11.20 8.53 19.83
N LYS A 374 11.52 9.10 20.99
CA LYS A 374 10.96 10.38 21.42
C LYS A 374 11.89 11.51 21.00
N MET A 375 11.31 12.62 20.57
CA MET A 375 12.04 13.88 20.42
C MET A 375 12.42 14.37 21.82
N ALA A 376 13.66 14.84 21.99
CA ALA A 376 14.09 15.49 23.22
C ALA A 376 13.16 16.67 23.56
N GLU A 377 12.84 16.83 24.86
CA GLU A 377 12.02 17.94 25.34
C GLU A 377 12.77 19.28 25.26
N GLU A 378 14.10 19.23 25.37
CA GLU A 378 15.01 20.38 25.30
C GLU A 378 16.00 20.18 24.14
N SER A 379 16.38 21.27 23.48
CA SER A 379 17.43 21.23 22.46
C SER A 379 18.82 21.08 23.09
N LEU A 380 19.74 20.46 22.36
CA LEU A 380 21.16 20.44 22.68
C LEU A 380 21.77 21.86 22.66
N SER A 381 21.20 22.75 21.86
CA SER A 381 21.53 24.17 21.81
C SER A 381 20.40 24.96 22.49
N PRO A 382 20.58 25.54 23.68
CA PRO A 382 19.49 26.18 24.45
C PRO A 382 18.75 27.31 23.73
N GLU A 383 19.38 27.89 22.70
CA GLU A 383 18.82 28.95 21.86
C GLU A 383 17.83 28.42 20.81
N ASP A 384 17.90 27.13 20.47
CA ASP A 384 17.13 26.53 19.38
C ASP A 384 15.71 26.18 19.87
N PRO A 385 14.65 26.74 19.24
CA PRO A 385 13.27 26.47 19.62
C PRO A 385 12.88 25.02 19.31
N PHE A 386 11.92 24.49 20.09
CA PHE A 386 11.36 23.16 19.88
C PHE A 386 10.79 23.03 18.46
N PRO A 387 11.13 21.96 17.71
CA PRO A 387 10.68 21.80 16.34
C PRO A 387 9.32 21.09 16.22
N VAL A 388 8.64 21.36 15.11
CA VAL A 388 7.47 20.62 14.63
C VAL A 388 7.71 20.16 13.19
N LEU A 389 6.83 19.29 12.70
CA LEU A 389 6.89 18.78 11.34
C LEU A 389 5.80 19.43 10.49
N VAL A 390 6.20 20.01 9.36
CA VAL A 390 5.30 20.51 8.32
C VAL A 390 5.34 19.54 7.15
N VAL A 391 4.17 19.06 6.74
CA VAL A 391 4.00 18.23 5.55
C VAL A 391 3.41 19.08 4.44
N ALA A 392 4.03 19.08 3.26
CA ALA A 392 3.52 19.80 2.08
C ALA A 392 3.29 18.83 0.92
N ASN A 393 2.11 18.87 0.31
CA ASN A 393 1.77 18.03 -0.84
C ASN A 393 2.11 18.77 -2.14
N SER A 394 2.96 18.17 -2.98
CA SER A 394 3.28 18.70 -4.32
C SER A 394 2.07 18.76 -5.25
N ASN A 395 1.00 18.02 -4.94
CA ASN A 395 -0.14 17.74 -5.81
C ASN A 395 0.24 17.07 -7.13
N VAL A 396 1.46 16.55 -7.23
CA VAL A 396 1.90 15.69 -8.33
C VAL A 396 1.65 14.24 -7.95
N LYS A 397 0.92 13.54 -8.81
CA LYS A 397 0.62 12.12 -8.66
C LYS A 397 1.35 11.33 -9.72
N HIS A 398 2.19 10.39 -9.31
CA HIS A 398 2.63 9.28 -10.15
C HIS A 398 2.20 7.99 -9.45
N SER A 399 1.63 7.05 -10.21
CA SER A 399 1.10 5.80 -9.65
C SER A 399 2.26 4.97 -9.09
N ILE A 400 2.20 4.64 -7.79
CA ILE A 400 3.21 3.80 -7.11
C ILE A 400 3.06 2.33 -7.53
N GLY A 401 1.85 1.92 -7.94
CA GLY A 401 1.55 0.54 -8.35
C GLY A 401 2.04 0.16 -9.76
N GLY A 402 2.43 1.14 -10.59
CA GLY A 402 2.85 0.91 -11.97
C GLY A 402 4.22 1.49 -12.31
N GLY A 403 5.13 0.65 -12.84
CA GLY A 403 6.36 1.10 -13.50
C GLY A 403 7.57 1.24 -12.58
N GLU A 404 7.76 2.40 -11.95
CA GLU A 404 9.07 2.80 -11.39
C GLU A 404 9.43 2.15 -10.04
N TYR A 405 8.45 1.99 -9.13
CA TYR A 405 8.72 1.41 -7.81
C TYR A 405 9.17 -0.06 -7.89
N PRO A 406 8.47 -0.96 -8.61
CA PRO A 406 8.95 -2.33 -8.84
C PRO A 406 10.34 -2.38 -9.51
N ILE A 407 10.65 -1.42 -10.39
CA ILE A 407 11.98 -1.30 -11.00
C ILE A 407 13.04 -1.03 -9.93
N ARG A 408 12.79 -0.15 -8.94
CA ARG A 408 13.73 0.10 -7.84
C ARG A 408 13.96 -1.14 -6.97
N VAL A 409 12.90 -1.89 -6.67
CA VAL A 409 13.00 -3.16 -5.93
C VAL A 409 13.87 -4.16 -6.70
N ALA A 410 13.64 -4.31 -8.01
CA ALA A 410 14.44 -5.21 -8.85
C ALA A 410 15.91 -4.78 -8.95
N GLN A 411 16.18 -3.47 -9.08
CA GLN A 411 17.54 -2.92 -9.10
C GLN A 411 18.28 -3.18 -7.78
N CYS A 412 17.59 -3.05 -6.63
CA CYS A 412 18.18 -3.39 -5.33
C CYS A 412 18.58 -4.85 -5.26
N LYS A 413 17.73 -5.76 -5.77
CA LYS A 413 18.05 -7.20 -5.82
C LYS A 413 19.29 -7.48 -6.65
N VAL A 414 19.42 -6.86 -7.84
CA VAL A 414 20.62 -6.99 -8.68
C VAL A 414 21.86 -6.49 -7.95
N ALA A 415 21.75 -5.39 -7.21
CA ALA A 415 22.85 -4.85 -6.42
C ALA A 415 23.25 -5.79 -5.27
N THR A 416 22.29 -6.40 -4.55
CA THR A 416 22.55 -7.42 -3.53
C THR A 416 23.31 -8.61 -4.12
N GLU A 417 22.85 -9.15 -5.26
CA GLU A 417 23.48 -10.29 -5.93
C GLU A 417 24.92 -9.98 -6.39
N ALA A 418 25.22 -8.72 -6.72
CA ALA A 418 26.58 -8.29 -7.03
C ALA A 418 27.46 -8.25 -5.76
N LEU A 419 26.96 -7.68 -4.67
CA LEU A 419 27.65 -7.59 -3.39
C LEU A 419 27.92 -8.97 -2.77
N GLN A 420 26.98 -9.90 -2.89
CA GLN A 420 27.10 -11.30 -2.43
C GLN A 420 28.28 -12.06 -3.06
N LYS A 421 28.70 -11.67 -4.26
CA LYS A 421 29.87 -12.28 -4.92
C LYS A 421 31.18 -11.89 -4.24
N LEU A 422 31.22 -10.75 -3.56
CA LEU A 422 32.38 -10.24 -2.84
C LEU A 422 32.33 -10.62 -1.37
N ASN A 423 31.15 -10.51 -0.76
CA ASN A 423 30.90 -10.90 0.62
C ASN A 423 29.64 -11.79 0.70
N PRO A 424 29.79 -13.12 0.75
CA PRO A 424 28.67 -14.07 0.84
C PRO A 424 27.81 -13.93 2.10
N ASP A 425 28.27 -13.20 3.12
CA ASP A 425 27.51 -12.99 4.36
C ASP A 425 26.45 -11.88 4.22
N ILE A 426 26.46 -11.11 3.12
CA ILE A 426 25.43 -10.11 2.81
C ILE A 426 24.15 -10.84 2.38
N ALA A 427 23.14 -10.88 3.24
CA ALA A 427 21.84 -11.45 2.89
C ALA A 427 20.99 -10.43 2.13
N ASP A 428 20.95 -9.20 2.62
CA ASP A 428 20.22 -8.06 2.05
C ASP A 428 21.13 -6.81 1.96
N LEU A 429 20.73 -5.77 1.22
CA LEU A 429 21.51 -4.52 1.14
C LEU A 429 21.71 -3.85 2.51
N ARG A 430 20.86 -4.16 3.48
CA ARG A 430 21.02 -3.75 4.88
C ARG A 430 22.36 -4.19 5.50
N ASP A 431 22.93 -5.31 5.06
CA ASP A 431 24.20 -5.80 5.60
C ASP A 431 25.43 -5.10 5.00
N ALA A 432 25.26 -4.34 3.92
CA ALA A 432 26.35 -3.66 3.23
C ALA A 432 26.65 -2.29 3.84
N THR A 433 27.92 -2.02 4.14
CA THR A 433 28.41 -0.69 4.51
C THR A 433 28.69 0.16 3.27
N PRO A 434 28.76 1.51 3.39
CA PRO A 434 29.19 2.36 2.27
C PRO A 434 30.57 1.98 1.72
N GLU A 435 31.47 1.48 2.58
CA GLU A 435 32.79 0.97 2.16
C GLU A 435 32.67 -0.30 1.33
N ASP A 436 31.80 -1.25 1.72
CA ASP A 436 31.53 -2.45 0.92
C ASP A 436 31.01 -2.09 -0.47
N VAL A 437 30.09 -1.12 -0.55
CA VAL A 437 29.53 -0.65 -1.83
C VAL A 437 30.60 -0.02 -2.71
N GLU A 438 31.49 0.80 -2.16
CA GLU A 438 32.54 1.43 -2.97
C GLU A 438 33.60 0.43 -3.43
N ASN A 439 33.97 -0.52 -2.58
CA ASN A 439 34.85 -1.63 -2.96
C ASN A 439 34.21 -2.53 -4.03
N ALA A 440 32.89 -2.60 -4.07
CA ALA A 440 32.13 -3.38 -5.04
C ALA A 440 31.89 -2.69 -6.39
N LYS A 441 32.22 -1.40 -6.52
CA LYS A 441 31.86 -0.58 -7.67
C LYS A 441 32.31 -1.15 -9.02
N GLU A 442 33.53 -1.68 -9.10
CA GLU A 442 34.05 -2.28 -10.34
C GLU A 442 33.41 -3.63 -10.69
N PHE A 443 32.75 -4.28 -9.72
CA PHE A 443 32.09 -5.57 -9.87
C PHE A 443 30.57 -5.45 -10.06
N MET A 444 30.02 -4.25 -9.90
CA MET A 444 28.60 -3.97 -10.12
C MET A 444 28.26 -4.13 -11.61
N VAL A 445 27.05 -4.61 -11.87
CA VAL A 445 26.57 -4.89 -13.24
C VAL A 445 26.44 -3.60 -14.05
N ASP A 446 26.09 -2.50 -13.39
CA ASP A 446 25.88 -1.17 -13.98
C ASP A 446 25.94 -0.06 -12.91
N ASP A 447 26.01 1.19 -13.39
CA ASP A 447 26.05 2.39 -12.54
C ASP A 447 24.76 2.58 -11.71
N VAL A 448 23.61 2.11 -12.23
CA VAL A 448 22.33 2.25 -11.54
C VAL A 448 22.30 1.38 -10.28
N SER A 449 22.70 0.12 -10.39
CA SER A 449 22.81 -0.82 -9.27
C SER A 449 23.74 -0.30 -8.19
N TYR A 450 24.87 0.29 -8.59
CA TYR A 450 25.81 0.95 -7.66
C TYR A 450 25.14 2.10 -6.90
N LYS A 451 24.44 2.99 -7.60
CA LYS A 451 23.75 4.10 -6.94
C LYS A 451 22.63 3.63 -6.02
N ARG A 452 21.88 2.57 -6.38
CA ARG A 452 20.84 1.99 -5.50
C ARG A 452 21.44 1.41 -4.21
N ALA A 453 22.53 0.64 -4.31
CA ALA A 453 23.23 0.13 -3.13
C ALA A 453 23.80 1.26 -2.26
N LYS A 454 24.41 2.28 -2.89
CA LYS A 454 24.97 3.44 -2.20
C LYS A 454 23.90 4.21 -1.43
N HIS A 455 22.73 4.42 -2.03
CA HIS A 455 21.59 5.01 -1.36
C HIS A 455 21.20 4.21 -0.12
N VAL A 456 20.92 2.91 -0.26
CA VAL A 456 20.45 2.07 0.85
C VAL A 456 21.47 2.00 1.99
N ALA A 457 22.75 1.77 1.68
CA ALA A 457 23.81 1.69 2.70
C ALA A 457 23.92 3.00 3.50
N THR A 458 23.94 4.14 2.81
CA THR A 458 24.07 5.45 3.48
C THR A 458 22.76 5.90 4.15
N GLU A 459 21.59 5.51 3.64
CA GLU A 459 20.28 5.85 4.23
C GLU A 459 20.04 5.07 5.53
N ASN A 460 20.50 3.82 5.61
CA ASN A 460 20.47 3.04 6.86
C ASN A 460 21.31 3.73 7.95
N GLU A 461 22.54 4.15 7.65
CA GLU A 461 23.39 4.90 8.59
C GLU A 461 22.73 6.21 9.02
N ARG A 462 22.19 6.99 8.06
CA ARG A 462 21.47 8.23 8.36
C ARG A 462 20.28 7.99 9.27
N THR A 463 19.55 6.91 9.09
CA THR A 463 18.34 6.60 9.88
C THR A 463 18.68 6.28 11.33
N LEU A 464 19.69 5.44 11.55
CA LEU A 464 20.17 5.13 12.90
C LEU A 464 20.71 6.37 13.60
N ARG A 465 21.47 7.20 12.89
CA ARG A 465 21.99 8.45 13.44
C ARG A 465 20.90 9.47 13.73
N ALA A 466 19.90 9.61 12.85
CA ALA A 466 18.77 10.52 13.07
C ALA A 466 18.00 10.16 14.34
N LYS A 467 17.82 8.86 14.63
CA LYS A 467 17.24 8.40 15.89
C LYS A 467 18.03 8.93 17.10
N GLU A 468 19.35 8.82 17.07
CA GLU A 468 20.21 9.27 18.17
C GLU A 468 20.15 10.80 18.34
N GLU A 469 20.20 11.56 17.25
CA GLU A 469 20.22 13.02 17.30
C GLU A 469 18.85 13.61 17.69
N LEU A 470 17.74 12.95 17.34
CA LEU A 470 16.41 13.31 17.84
C LEU A 470 16.29 13.19 19.36
N GLU A 471 16.86 12.13 19.93
CA GLU A 471 16.85 11.89 21.38
C GLU A 471 17.81 12.83 22.12
N ARG A 472 18.85 13.33 21.44
CA ARG A 472 19.80 14.31 21.98
C ARG A 472 19.32 15.75 21.85
N GLY A 473 18.33 16.02 21.01
CA GLY A 473 17.84 17.38 20.73
C GLY A 473 18.73 18.19 19.79
N ASP A 474 19.55 17.52 18.97
CA ASP A 474 20.38 18.19 17.95
C ASP A 474 19.60 18.37 16.65
N TRP A 475 18.71 19.36 16.64
CA TRP A 475 17.77 19.59 15.53
C TRP A 475 18.49 19.95 14.23
N ASN A 476 19.62 20.65 14.30
CA ASN A 476 20.43 20.99 13.15
C ASN A 476 21.02 19.73 12.49
N GLU A 477 21.54 18.79 13.28
CA GLU A 477 22.05 17.53 12.74
C GLU A 477 20.92 16.67 12.17
N VAL A 478 19.76 16.57 12.83
CA VAL A 478 18.59 15.88 12.27
C VAL A 478 18.19 16.48 10.92
N GLY A 479 18.14 17.82 10.83
CA GLY A 479 17.83 18.54 9.60
C GLY A 479 18.87 18.35 8.49
N ALA A 480 20.16 18.28 8.84
CA ALA A 480 21.24 17.96 7.91
C ALA A 480 21.10 16.53 7.36
N LEU A 481 20.77 15.56 8.22
CA LEU A 481 20.52 14.17 7.82
C LEU A 481 19.30 14.06 6.90
N MET A 482 18.21 14.77 7.19
CA MET A 482 17.03 14.83 6.31
C MET A 482 17.40 15.39 4.92
N SER A 483 18.15 16.49 4.89
CA SER A 483 18.58 17.12 3.63
C SER A 483 19.51 16.20 2.82
N ALA A 484 20.41 15.48 3.48
CA ALA A 484 21.27 14.48 2.85
C ALA A 484 20.47 13.27 2.32
N SER A 485 19.45 12.82 3.05
CA SER A 485 18.49 11.80 2.57
C SER A 485 17.78 12.26 1.30
N HIS A 486 17.31 13.52 1.25
CA HIS A 486 16.71 14.07 0.03
C HIS A 486 17.66 14.07 -1.17
N ALA A 487 18.88 14.57 -0.99
CA ALA A 487 19.89 14.55 -2.05
C ALA A 487 20.17 13.12 -2.54
N SER A 488 20.25 12.15 -1.62
CA SER A 488 20.44 10.74 -1.99
C SER A 488 19.24 10.17 -2.75
N MET A 489 18.01 10.46 -2.34
CA MET A 489 16.80 10.05 -3.08
C MET A 489 16.70 10.69 -4.47
N ARG A 490 17.14 11.94 -4.63
CA ARG A 490 17.15 12.65 -5.92
C ARG A 490 18.26 12.14 -6.84
N ASP A 491 19.49 12.06 -6.33
CA ASP A 491 20.70 11.89 -7.15
C ASP A 491 21.15 10.42 -7.27
N ASP A 492 21.08 9.66 -6.17
CA ASP A 492 21.50 8.24 -6.14
C ASP A 492 20.31 7.28 -6.35
N TYR A 493 19.12 7.58 -5.83
CA TYR A 493 17.95 6.71 -5.97
C TYR A 493 17.02 7.09 -7.13
N GLU A 494 17.09 8.35 -7.57
CA GLU A 494 16.31 8.91 -8.68
C GLU A 494 14.81 8.67 -8.51
N VAL A 495 14.28 9.03 -7.34
CA VAL A 495 12.85 8.92 -6.99
C VAL A 495 12.23 10.27 -6.62
N SER A 496 12.95 11.38 -6.82
CA SER A 496 12.35 12.72 -6.70
C SER A 496 11.75 13.18 -8.03
N CYS A 497 11.15 14.37 -8.05
CA CYS A 497 10.74 15.08 -9.26
C CYS A 497 10.96 16.59 -9.09
N GLU A 498 10.87 17.34 -10.20
CA GLU A 498 11.13 18.79 -10.22
C GLU A 498 10.28 19.53 -9.18
N GLU A 499 9.00 19.18 -9.07
CA GLU A 499 8.06 19.81 -8.16
C GLU A 499 8.41 19.57 -6.69
N VAL A 500 8.80 18.34 -6.35
CA VAL A 500 9.25 17.98 -5.00
C VAL A 500 10.56 18.69 -4.67
N ASP A 501 11.50 18.75 -5.60
CA ASP A 501 12.79 19.44 -5.41
C ASP A 501 12.58 20.95 -5.19
N ILE A 502 11.66 21.58 -5.94
CA ILE A 502 11.29 22.99 -5.73
C ILE A 502 10.69 23.20 -4.33
N LEU A 503 9.80 22.31 -3.86
CA LEU A 503 9.24 22.42 -2.51
C LEU A 503 10.31 22.31 -1.43
N VAL A 504 11.22 21.36 -1.56
CA VAL A 504 12.34 21.19 -0.61
C VAL A 504 13.24 22.42 -0.64
N GLU A 505 13.58 22.96 -1.80
CA GLU A 505 14.39 24.18 -1.93
C GLU A 505 13.72 25.39 -1.27
N ILE A 506 12.42 25.59 -1.49
CA ILE A 506 11.67 26.69 -0.85
C ILE A 506 11.73 26.55 0.67
N ALA A 507 11.46 25.34 1.19
CA ALA A 507 11.47 25.09 2.62
C ALA A 507 12.86 25.29 3.23
N GLN A 508 13.91 24.72 2.64
CA GLN A 508 15.29 24.79 3.16
C GLN A 508 15.84 26.21 3.25
N ASN A 509 15.36 27.12 2.39
CA ASN A 509 15.79 28.52 2.40
C ASN A 509 14.99 29.41 3.38
N PHE A 510 14.00 28.86 4.08
CA PHE A 510 13.18 29.61 5.02
C PHE A 510 13.81 29.67 6.43
N PRO A 511 13.89 30.84 7.08
CA PRO A 511 14.43 30.96 8.44
C PRO A 511 13.69 30.07 9.46
N GLY A 512 14.45 29.38 10.31
CA GLY A 512 13.90 28.48 11.33
C GLY A 512 13.64 27.04 10.83
N VAL A 513 13.89 26.74 9.55
CA VAL A 513 13.90 25.37 9.03
C VAL A 513 15.23 24.71 9.35
N TYR A 514 15.16 23.51 9.93
CA TYR A 514 16.33 22.67 10.20
C TYR A 514 16.64 21.77 9.00
N GLY A 515 15.62 21.21 8.34
CA GLY A 515 15.79 20.38 7.15
C GLY A 515 14.47 19.97 6.49
N SER A 516 14.53 19.61 5.22
CA SER A 516 13.35 19.19 4.43
C SER A 516 13.73 18.09 3.43
N ARG A 517 12.79 17.16 3.19
CA ARG A 517 12.94 16.07 2.23
C ARG A 517 11.58 15.56 1.71
N LEU A 518 11.62 14.87 0.57
CA LEU A 518 10.55 13.96 0.11
C LEU A 518 10.14 12.97 1.22
N THR A 519 8.88 12.51 1.26
CA THR A 519 8.44 11.36 2.06
C THR A 519 7.51 10.44 1.24
N GLY A 520 7.54 9.13 1.52
CA GLY A 520 6.80 8.12 0.76
C GLY A 520 7.55 7.61 -0.48
N GLY A 521 6.83 6.90 -1.35
CA GLY A 521 7.43 6.17 -2.49
C GLY A 521 8.02 7.02 -3.63
N GLY A 522 8.05 8.35 -3.50
CA GLY A 522 8.64 9.26 -4.47
C GLY A 522 7.76 9.58 -5.69
N PHE A 523 8.41 10.16 -6.70
CA PHE A 523 7.84 10.53 -7.99
C PHE A 523 6.68 11.55 -7.89
N GLY A 524 6.75 12.42 -6.88
CA GLY A 524 5.67 13.33 -6.49
C GLY A 524 5.33 13.15 -5.02
N GLY A 525 4.06 13.34 -4.67
CA GLY A 525 3.59 13.17 -3.30
C GLY A 525 3.99 14.32 -2.37
N CYS A 526 4.41 14.00 -1.16
CA CYS A 526 4.63 14.97 -0.09
C CYS A 526 6.11 15.18 0.26
N THR A 527 6.42 16.35 0.80
CA THR A 527 7.64 16.62 1.56
C THR A 527 7.33 16.69 3.05
N VAL A 528 8.34 16.43 3.88
CA VAL A 528 8.34 16.63 5.32
C VAL A 528 9.49 17.57 5.69
N THR A 529 9.16 18.59 6.47
CA THR A 529 10.09 19.64 6.90
C THR A 529 10.12 19.74 8.41
N LEU A 530 11.32 19.68 9.00
CA LEU A 530 11.55 19.97 10.41
C LEU A 530 11.80 21.47 10.58
N VAL A 531 10.94 22.15 11.33
CA VAL A 531 10.96 23.62 11.49
C VAL A 531 10.72 24.00 12.94
N ALA A 532 11.33 25.08 13.40
CA ALA A 532 10.99 25.74 14.65
C ALA A 532 9.46 25.96 14.77
N GLN A 533 8.87 25.61 15.92
CA GLN A 533 7.43 25.67 16.11
C GLN A 533 6.83 27.04 15.80
N ASP A 534 7.51 28.11 16.22
CA ASP A 534 7.03 29.50 16.03
C ASP A 534 7.11 29.96 14.57
N ASN A 535 7.81 29.22 13.70
CA ASN A 535 7.96 29.53 12.28
C ASN A 535 7.05 28.68 11.37
N ALA A 536 6.31 27.72 11.92
CA ALA A 536 5.58 26.74 11.12
C ALA A 536 4.46 27.36 10.28
N GLU A 537 3.68 28.30 10.83
CA GLU A 537 2.59 28.97 10.09
C GLU A 537 3.13 29.85 8.96
N ASP A 538 4.17 30.63 9.24
CA ASP A 538 4.81 31.49 8.23
C ASP A 538 5.48 30.67 7.13
N LEU A 539 6.11 29.54 7.48
CA LEU A 539 6.67 28.60 6.51
C LEU A 539 5.58 28.07 5.58
N MET A 540 4.44 27.60 6.10
CA MET A 540 3.36 27.07 5.26
C MET A 540 2.84 28.13 4.27
N ALA A 541 2.59 29.35 4.75
CA ALA A 541 2.16 30.46 3.89
C ALA A 541 3.22 30.81 2.82
N HIS A 542 4.50 30.76 3.19
CA HIS A 542 5.60 30.99 2.26
C HIS A 542 5.69 29.89 1.19
N MET A 543 5.61 28.61 1.60
CA MET A 543 5.61 27.46 0.70
C MET A 543 4.45 27.53 -0.29
N GLU A 544 3.22 27.78 0.19
CA GLU A 544 2.03 27.93 -0.65
C GLU A 544 2.17 29.04 -1.70
N SER A 545 2.72 30.20 -1.30
CA SER A 545 2.90 31.33 -2.20
C SER A 545 4.01 31.09 -3.23
N GLU A 546 5.21 30.72 -2.78
CA GLU A 546 6.38 30.59 -3.65
C GLU A 546 6.26 29.40 -4.59
N TYR A 547 5.76 28.26 -4.11
CA TYR A 547 5.58 27.08 -4.95
C TYR A 547 4.59 27.35 -6.07
N LYS A 548 3.42 27.93 -5.74
CA LYS A 548 2.43 28.33 -6.73
C LYS A 548 2.99 29.34 -7.73
N SER A 549 3.84 30.27 -7.28
CA SER A 549 4.49 31.23 -8.18
C SER A 549 5.48 30.56 -9.14
N LYS A 550 6.19 29.51 -8.71
CA LYS A 550 7.19 28.80 -9.52
C LYS A 550 6.58 27.74 -10.44
N THR A 551 5.58 26.99 -9.98
CA THR A 551 5.03 25.82 -10.69
C THR A 551 3.61 26.04 -11.23
N GLY A 552 2.88 27.01 -10.70
CA GLY A 552 1.45 27.20 -10.97
C GLY A 552 0.55 26.20 -10.24
N ILE A 553 1.10 25.35 -9.37
CA ILE A 553 0.39 24.29 -8.65
C ILE A 553 0.19 24.74 -7.19
N ASP A 554 -0.97 24.47 -6.61
CA ASP A 554 -1.20 24.67 -5.17
C ASP A 554 -0.45 23.59 -4.38
N CYS A 555 0.28 23.94 -3.30
CA CYS A 555 0.85 22.95 -2.38
C CYS A 555 0.19 23.02 -1.01
N PRO A 556 -0.78 22.15 -0.77
CA PRO A 556 -1.33 22.10 0.55
C PRO A 556 -0.36 21.72 1.66
N CYS A 557 -0.42 22.46 2.77
CA CYS A 557 0.45 22.22 3.91
C CYS A 557 -0.35 21.95 5.20
N PHE A 558 0.23 21.16 6.10
CA PHE A 558 -0.27 21.00 7.47
C PHE A 558 0.85 20.71 8.45
N VAL A 559 0.68 21.15 9.70
CA VAL A 559 1.54 20.77 10.82
C VAL A 559 1.07 19.43 11.37
N THR A 560 2.01 18.56 11.72
CA THR A 560 1.70 17.24 12.31
C THR A 560 2.65 16.89 13.45
N ARG A 561 2.20 15.96 14.29
CA ARG A 561 2.95 15.35 15.39
C ARG A 561 2.68 13.84 15.40
N PRO A 562 3.54 13.03 16.04
CA PRO A 562 3.30 11.60 16.18
C PRO A 562 1.95 11.27 16.83
N ALA A 563 1.05 10.70 16.04
CA ALA A 563 -0.28 10.30 16.44
C ALA A 563 -0.33 8.83 16.89
N ARG A 564 -1.46 8.42 17.45
CA ARG A 564 -1.73 7.04 17.81
C ARG A 564 -1.95 6.19 16.56
N GLY A 565 -1.44 4.95 16.58
CA GLY A 565 -1.70 3.93 15.57
C GLY A 565 -3.13 3.40 15.57
N ALA A 566 -3.35 2.32 14.82
CA ALA A 566 -4.66 1.75 14.57
C ALA A 566 -5.32 1.22 15.85
N HIS A 567 -6.59 1.54 16.03
CA HIS A 567 -7.34 1.25 17.25
C HIS A 567 -8.83 1.05 16.97
N LEU A 568 -9.53 0.47 17.95
CA LEU A 568 -10.99 0.42 17.96
C LEU A 568 -11.50 1.54 18.86
N LEU A 569 -12.48 2.29 18.40
CA LEU A 569 -13.15 3.31 19.20
C LEU A 569 -14.31 2.73 20.02
N SER A 570 -15.01 1.75 19.47
CA SER A 570 -16.11 1.07 20.14
C SER A 570 -16.28 -0.33 19.57
N ILE A 571 -16.65 -1.26 20.45
CA ILE A 571 -17.25 -2.54 20.11
C ILE A 571 -18.60 -2.53 20.81
N VAL A 572 -19.68 -2.49 20.04
CA VAL A 572 -21.03 -2.26 20.60
C VAL A 572 -21.61 -3.57 21.14
N ASP A 573 -21.36 -4.69 20.46
CA ASP A 573 -21.87 -6.02 20.83
C ASP A 573 -20.81 -7.09 20.53
N HIS A 574 -20.00 -7.51 21.50
CA HIS A 574 -19.10 -8.67 21.34
C HIS A 574 -19.66 -9.85 22.12
N LYS A 575 -19.96 -10.97 21.47
CA LYS A 575 -20.15 -12.26 22.14
C LYS A 575 -19.24 -13.32 21.51
N PRO A 576 -18.51 -14.10 22.32
CA PRO A 576 -17.61 -15.13 21.82
C PRO A 576 -18.39 -16.23 21.08
N LEU A 577 -17.73 -16.81 20.07
CA LEU A 577 -18.30 -17.74 19.10
C LEU A 577 -18.77 -19.08 19.69
N VAL A 578 -18.36 -19.42 20.92
CA VAL A 578 -18.80 -20.62 21.65
C VAL A 578 -18.79 -20.32 23.16
N GLN A 579 -19.85 -20.67 23.90
CA GLN A 579 -19.77 -20.78 25.37
C GLN A 579 -19.08 -22.10 25.71
N GLU A 580 -18.06 -22.04 26.59
CA GLU A 580 -17.21 -23.17 27.06
C GLU A 580 -17.91 -24.52 27.20
#